data_AF-A0A444MRA7-F1
#
_entry.id   AF-A0A444MRA7-F1
#
_cell.length_a   1.000
_cell.length_b   1.000
_cell.length_c   1.000
_cell.angle_alpha   90.00
_cell.angle_beta   90.00
_cell.angle_gamma   90.00
#
_symmetry.space_group_name_H-M   'P 1'
#
loop_
_entity.id
_entity.type
_entity.pdbx_description
1 polymer ?
#
loop_
_entity_poly.entity_id
_entity_poly.type
_entity_poly.pdbx_seq_one_letter_code
_entity_poly.pdbx_strand_id
1 'polypeptide(L)'
;MISKEQLESTYSSLPTNKLLAMMDRPSDYTELAIMVASAELTKRNVGDVEKTVYAEEQLKQTEISVQKILYNELSFLQKALFYFLWFPILNFAFKMNLRQDGYLLKLKQANYYSLAGFIFCMLGGILPVLLNIADFIGMIIWILGFVAAYFFDERFNRQRIIGILLQKNN
;
A
#
# COMPACT_ATOMS: atom_id res chain seq x y z
N MET A 1 19.64 -33.43 -1.74
CA MET A 1 20.55 -32.65 -0.88
C MET A 1 21.46 -31.85 -1.79
N ILE A 2 21.54 -30.53 -1.59
CA ILE A 2 22.50 -29.69 -2.33
C ILE A 2 23.86 -29.81 -1.63
N SER A 3 24.94 -30.00 -2.39
CA SER A 3 26.28 -30.12 -1.79
C SER A 3 26.89 -28.75 -1.48
N LYS A 4 27.87 -28.72 -0.57
CA LYS A 4 28.60 -27.51 -0.19
C LYS A 4 29.27 -26.83 -1.40
N GLU A 5 29.90 -27.63 -2.26
CA GLU A 5 30.60 -27.16 -3.48
C GLU A 5 29.64 -26.51 -4.49
N GLN A 6 28.43 -27.05 -4.62
CA GLN A 6 27.39 -26.46 -5.47
C GLN A 6 26.91 -25.11 -4.92
N LEU A 7 26.79 -24.98 -3.60
CA LEU A 7 26.43 -23.71 -2.95
C LEU A 7 27.54 -22.68 -3.08
N GLU A 8 28.80 -23.06 -2.90
CA GLU A 8 29.96 -22.17 -3.06
C GLU A 8 30.04 -21.62 -4.49
N SER A 9 29.90 -22.49 -5.50
CA SER A 9 29.86 -22.06 -6.90
C SER A 9 28.68 -21.13 -7.17
N THR A 10 27.48 -21.46 -6.67
CA THR A 10 26.29 -20.62 -6.87
C THR A 10 26.47 -19.26 -6.20
N TYR A 11 26.95 -19.22 -4.95
CA TYR A 11 27.02 -17.98 -4.16
C TYR A 11 28.15 -17.07 -4.62
N SER A 12 29.22 -17.62 -5.19
CA SER A 12 30.27 -16.82 -5.85
C SER A 12 29.74 -15.98 -7.02
N SER A 13 28.67 -16.43 -7.68
CA SER A 13 28.01 -15.70 -8.78
C SER A 13 26.96 -14.69 -8.31
N LEU A 14 26.54 -14.77 -7.04
CA LEU A 14 25.52 -13.88 -6.49
C LEU A 14 26.12 -12.51 -6.13
N PRO A 15 25.36 -11.41 -6.29
CA PRO A 15 25.77 -10.10 -5.84
C PRO A 15 25.80 -10.00 -4.30
N THR A 16 26.68 -9.16 -3.77
CA THR A 16 26.94 -9.03 -2.32
C THR A 16 25.68 -8.68 -1.52
N ASN A 17 24.78 -7.85 -2.06
CA ASN A 17 23.51 -7.50 -1.43
C ASN A 17 22.60 -8.71 -1.18
N LYS A 18 22.60 -9.71 -2.08
CA LYS A 18 21.83 -10.94 -1.89
C LYS A 18 22.42 -11.83 -0.81
N LEU A 19 23.75 -11.89 -0.71
CA LEU A 19 24.42 -12.62 0.38
C LEU A 19 24.15 -11.97 1.74
N LEU A 20 24.19 -10.63 1.82
CA LEU A 20 23.81 -9.89 3.02
C LEU A 20 22.33 -10.09 3.40
N ALA A 21 21.43 -10.14 2.42
CA ALA A 21 20.01 -10.43 2.66
C ALA A 21 19.74 -11.84 3.22
N MET A 22 20.62 -12.81 2.92
CA MET A 22 20.54 -14.15 3.53
C MET A 22 20.96 -14.11 5.00
N MET A 23 21.94 -13.27 5.34
CA MET A 23 22.39 -13.08 6.72
C MET A 23 21.35 -12.35 7.59
N ASP A 24 20.53 -11.49 7.01
CA ASP A 24 19.42 -10.82 7.70
C ASP A 24 18.26 -11.76 8.09
N ARG A 25 18.12 -12.90 7.39
CA ARG A 25 17.03 -13.87 7.61
C ARG A 25 17.55 -15.30 7.72
N PRO A 26 18.38 -15.59 8.73
CA PRO A 26 19.04 -16.90 8.83
C PRO A 26 18.06 -18.06 9.02
N SER A 27 16.86 -17.80 9.55
CA SER A 27 15.78 -18.78 9.73
C SER A 27 15.21 -19.33 8.42
N ASP A 28 15.32 -18.56 7.33
CA ASP A 28 14.75 -18.92 6.03
C ASP A 28 15.67 -19.88 5.25
N TYR A 29 16.87 -20.13 5.75
CA TYR A 29 17.92 -20.89 5.08
C TYR A 29 18.48 -22.00 5.97
N THR A 30 19.06 -23.01 5.33
CA THR A 30 19.79 -24.06 6.03
C THR A 30 21.09 -23.51 6.63
N GLU A 31 21.53 -24.04 7.78
CA GLU A 31 22.80 -23.66 8.40
C GLU A 31 24.00 -23.74 7.44
N LEU A 32 24.02 -24.76 6.57
CA LEU A 32 25.06 -24.94 5.57
C LEU A 32 25.09 -23.80 4.53
N ALA A 33 23.93 -23.30 4.12
CA ALA A 33 23.82 -22.13 3.24
C ALA A 33 24.34 -20.86 3.93
N ILE A 34 23.99 -20.64 5.21
CA ILE A 34 24.46 -19.48 5.97
C ILE A 34 25.98 -19.52 6.16
N MET A 35 26.55 -20.70 6.43
CA MET A 35 28.00 -20.89 6.55
C MET A 35 28.73 -20.54 5.25
N VAL A 36 28.23 -21.02 4.10
CA VAL A 36 28.81 -20.74 2.78
C VAL A 36 28.67 -19.26 2.41
N ALA A 37 27.51 -18.65 2.66
CA ALA A 37 27.29 -17.22 2.42
C ALA A 37 28.23 -16.35 3.28
N SER A 38 28.39 -16.68 4.57
CA SER A 38 29.31 -15.99 5.47
C SER A 38 30.76 -16.10 4.98
N ALA A 39 31.21 -17.29 4.58
CA ALA A 39 32.56 -17.49 4.07
C ALA A 39 32.82 -16.68 2.79
N GLU A 40 31.83 -16.61 1.90
CA GLU A 40 31.93 -15.84 0.66
C GLU A 40 31.93 -14.31 0.91
N LEU A 41 31.15 -13.82 1.88
CA LEU A 41 31.21 -12.42 2.32
C LEU A 41 32.58 -12.06 2.92
N THR A 42 33.17 -12.95 3.71
CA THR A 42 34.53 -12.76 4.24
C THR A 42 35.56 -12.76 3.11
N LYS A 43 35.45 -13.66 2.13
CA LYS A 43 36.33 -13.74 0.96
C LYS A 43 36.29 -12.46 0.11
N ARG A 44 35.12 -11.85 -0.01
CA ARG A 44 34.91 -10.56 -0.70
C ARG A 44 35.37 -9.35 0.09
N ASN A 45 35.85 -9.56 1.32
CA ASN A 45 36.28 -8.52 2.25
C ASN A 45 35.20 -7.45 2.49
N VAL A 46 33.94 -7.91 2.61
CA VAL A 46 32.78 -7.05 2.86
C VAL A 46 32.93 -6.43 4.26
N GLY A 47 33.45 -5.21 4.28
CA GLY A 47 33.72 -4.47 5.49
C GLY A 47 32.44 -3.89 6.11
N ASP A 48 32.59 -3.30 7.29
CA ASP A 48 31.46 -2.74 8.03
C ASP A 48 30.76 -1.59 7.28
N VAL A 49 31.49 -0.88 6.40
CA VAL A 49 30.93 0.20 5.55
C VAL A 49 29.92 -0.34 4.54
N GLU A 50 30.17 -1.48 3.92
CA GLU A 50 29.24 -2.08 2.95
C GLU A 50 28.01 -2.65 3.64
N LYS A 51 28.18 -3.20 4.86
CA LYS A 51 27.08 -3.63 5.72
C LYS A 51 26.21 -2.45 6.16
N THR A 52 26.81 -1.31 6.51
CA THR A 52 26.06 -0.11 6.89
C THR A 52 25.29 0.46 5.71
N VAL A 53 25.88 0.50 4.51
CA VAL A 53 25.19 0.94 3.29
C VAL A 53 24.00 0.04 2.98
N TYR A 54 24.17 -1.29 3.07
CA TYR A 54 23.07 -2.24 2.90
C TYR A 54 21.98 -2.06 3.95
N ALA A 55 22.33 -1.87 5.23
CA ALA A 55 21.36 -1.62 6.29
C ALA A 55 20.58 -0.31 6.04
N GLU A 56 21.25 0.76 5.61
CA GLU A 56 20.61 2.01 5.23
C GLU A 56 19.68 1.86 4.01
N GLU A 57 20.08 1.08 3.00
CA GLU A 57 19.23 0.78 1.85
C GLU A 57 17.96 0.03 2.27
N GLN A 58 18.08 -0.95 3.17
CA GLN A 58 16.93 -1.71 3.68
C GLN A 58 16.00 -0.85 4.54
N LEU A 59 16.56 0.06 5.35
CA LEU A 59 15.78 1.04 6.08
C LEU A 59 15.03 1.98 5.13
N LYS A 60 15.67 2.48 4.07
CA LYS A 60 15.02 3.30 3.04
C LYS A 60 13.92 2.54 2.31
N GLN A 61 14.13 1.28 1.93
CA GLN A 61 13.10 0.45 1.28
C GLN A 61 11.91 0.20 2.20
N THR A 62 12.18 -0.02 3.49
CA THR A 62 11.14 -0.16 4.51
C THR A 62 10.38 1.14 4.68
N GLU A 63 11.06 2.27 4.78
CA GLU A 63 10.45 3.59 4.88
C GLU A 63 9.59 3.91 3.66
N ILE A 64 10.08 3.66 2.44
CA ILE A 64 9.31 3.83 1.20
C ILE A 64 8.06 2.96 1.23
N SER A 65 8.17 1.70 1.68
CA SER A 65 7.03 0.79 1.78
C SER A 65 6.00 1.28 2.80
N VAL A 66 6.45 1.74 3.96
CA VAL A 66 5.61 2.34 5.00
C VAL A 66 4.95 3.62 4.48
N GLN A 67 5.69 4.49 3.80
CA GLN A 67 5.18 5.71 3.16
C GLN A 67 4.12 5.39 2.11
N LYS A 68 4.37 4.40 1.26
CA LYS A 68 3.43 3.92 0.24
C LYS A 68 2.13 3.40 0.87
N ILE A 69 2.24 2.70 1.99
CA ILE A 69 1.09 2.10 2.70
C ILE A 69 0.28 3.14 3.49
N LEU A 70 0.96 4.06 4.18
CA LEU A 70 0.37 4.92 5.22
C LEU A 70 0.14 6.38 4.81
N TYR A 71 0.91 6.92 3.86
CA TYR A 71 0.93 8.37 3.60
C TYR A 71 0.58 8.73 2.17
N ASN A 72 0.55 7.78 1.25
CA ASN A 72 0.18 8.07 -0.14
C ASN A 72 -1.35 8.05 -0.28
N GLU A 73 -1.95 9.23 -0.31
CA GLU A 73 -3.40 9.43 -0.40
C GLU A 73 -3.93 9.40 -1.84
N LEU A 74 -5.24 9.23 -1.99
CA LEU A 74 -5.92 9.53 -3.26
C LEU A 74 -5.84 11.04 -3.54
N SER A 75 -5.52 11.38 -4.79
CA SER A 75 -5.62 12.77 -5.24
C SER A 75 -7.07 13.24 -5.25
N PHE A 76 -7.29 14.56 -5.22
CA PHE A 76 -8.64 15.14 -5.30
C PHE A 76 -9.44 14.58 -6.50
N LEU A 77 -8.81 14.48 -7.67
CA LEU A 77 -9.45 13.93 -8.88
C LEU A 77 -9.81 12.45 -8.73
N GLN A 78 -8.96 11.65 -8.08
CA GLN A 78 -9.27 10.24 -7.83
C GLN A 78 -10.42 10.11 -6.83
N LYS A 79 -10.45 10.94 -5.78
CA LYS A 79 -11.56 11.02 -4.81
C LYS A 79 -12.88 11.34 -5.53
N ALA A 80 -12.87 12.33 -6.42
CA ALA A 80 -14.02 12.68 -7.25
C ALA A 80 -14.42 11.52 -8.18
N LEU A 81 -13.47 10.89 -8.86
CA LEU A 81 -13.72 9.75 -9.73
C LEU A 81 -14.41 8.61 -8.98
N PHE A 82 -13.89 8.18 -7.84
CA PHE A 82 -14.51 7.09 -7.07
C PHE A 82 -15.88 7.46 -6.51
N TYR A 83 -16.12 8.74 -6.22
CA TYR A 83 -17.41 9.23 -5.72
C TYR A 83 -18.48 9.26 -6.82
N PHE A 84 -18.22 9.91 -7.96
CA PHE A 84 -19.20 10.04 -9.03
C PHE A 84 -19.38 8.74 -9.80
N LEU A 85 -18.32 7.94 -9.91
CA LEU A 85 -18.26 6.73 -10.70
C LEU A 85 -18.33 5.51 -9.79
N TRP A 86 -19.26 5.49 -8.83
CA TRP A 86 -19.33 4.51 -7.72
C TRP A 86 -19.60 3.05 -8.15
N PHE A 87 -19.98 2.81 -9.42
CA PHE A 87 -20.29 1.47 -9.92
C PHE A 87 -19.14 0.48 -9.70
N PRO A 88 -19.39 -0.67 -9.04
CA PRO A 88 -18.33 -1.62 -8.69
C PRO A 88 -17.54 -2.13 -9.90
N ILE A 89 -18.20 -2.35 -11.04
CA ILE A 89 -17.58 -2.89 -12.26
C ILE A 89 -16.52 -1.93 -12.81
N LEU A 90 -16.82 -0.63 -12.85
CA LEU A 90 -15.93 0.38 -13.42
C LEU A 90 -14.75 0.67 -12.49
N ASN A 91 -14.97 0.65 -11.18
CA ASN A 91 -13.93 0.88 -10.19
C ASN A 91 -13.06 -0.36 -9.87
N PHE A 92 -13.49 -1.55 -10.29
CA PHE A 92 -12.81 -2.80 -9.94
C PHE A 92 -11.36 -2.82 -10.42
N ALA A 93 -11.12 -2.44 -11.68
CA ALA A 93 -9.78 -2.42 -12.27
C ALA A 93 -8.84 -1.48 -11.50
N PHE A 94 -9.29 -0.27 -11.18
CA PHE A 94 -8.50 0.70 -10.40
C PHE A 94 -8.19 0.18 -8.99
N LYS A 95 -9.18 -0.42 -8.31
CA LYS A 95 -9.00 -0.97 -6.96
C LYS A 95 -8.07 -2.19 -6.96
N MET A 96 -8.09 -3.00 -8.02
CA MET A 96 -7.20 -4.14 -8.17
C MET A 96 -5.74 -3.70 -8.30
N ASN A 97 -5.46 -2.68 -9.13
CA ASN A 97 -4.12 -2.11 -9.26
C ASN A 97 -3.61 -1.56 -7.92
N LEU A 98 -4.43 -0.78 -7.21
CA LEU A 98 -4.08 -0.27 -5.88
C LEU A 98 -3.77 -1.38 -4.87
N ARG A 99 -4.48 -2.50 -4.94
CA ARG A 99 -4.26 -3.67 -4.07
C ARG A 99 -2.95 -4.38 -4.41
N GLN A 100 -2.65 -4.57 -5.69
CA GLN A 100 -1.40 -5.20 -6.14
C GLN A 100 -0.18 -4.34 -5.77
N ASP A 101 -0.32 -3.02 -5.86
CA ASP A 101 0.74 -2.08 -5.51
C ASP A 101 0.95 -1.90 -3.99
N GLY A 102 0.08 -2.47 -3.15
CA GLY A 102 0.16 -2.35 -1.69
C GLY A 102 -0.36 -1.02 -1.12
N TYR A 103 -1.08 -0.21 -1.90
CA TYR A 103 -1.65 1.08 -1.46
C TYR A 103 -2.91 0.88 -0.60
N LEU A 104 -2.73 0.45 0.65
CA LEU A 104 -3.85 0.14 1.55
C LEU A 104 -4.70 1.37 1.90
N LEU A 105 -4.08 2.53 2.17
CA LEU A 105 -4.81 3.76 2.45
C LEU A 105 -5.68 4.19 1.26
N LYS A 106 -5.10 4.23 0.05
CA LYS A 106 -5.84 4.57 -1.18
C LYS A 106 -7.01 3.64 -1.43
N LEU A 107 -6.83 2.34 -1.19
CA LEU A 107 -7.88 1.35 -1.35
C LEU A 107 -9.05 1.60 -0.37
N LYS A 108 -8.75 1.95 0.88
CA LYS A 108 -9.77 2.29 1.88
C LYS A 108 -10.49 3.59 1.52
N GLN A 109 -9.77 4.63 1.11
CA GLN A 109 -10.36 5.88 0.64
C GLN A 109 -11.23 5.65 -0.60
N ALA A 110 -10.77 4.87 -1.58
CA ALA A 110 -11.52 4.55 -2.79
C ALA A 110 -12.86 3.87 -2.48
N ASN A 111 -12.86 2.93 -1.53
CA ASN A 111 -14.09 2.28 -1.07
C ASN A 111 -15.02 3.23 -0.33
N TYR A 112 -14.48 4.10 0.53
CA TYR A 112 -15.26 5.13 1.22
C TYR A 112 -15.94 6.07 0.22
N TYR A 113 -15.20 6.64 -0.75
CA TYR A 113 -15.77 7.55 -1.74
C TYR A 113 -16.79 6.87 -2.64
N SER A 114 -16.57 5.61 -3.07
CA SER A 114 -17.59 4.85 -3.82
C SER A 114 -18.87 4.65 -3.00
N LEU A 115 -18.76 4.29 -1.72
CA LEU A 115 -19.92 4.07 -0.87
C LEU A 115 -20.67 5.39 -0.59
N ALA A 116 -19.95 6.45 -0.25
CA ALA A 116 -20.53 7.76 -0.02
C ALA A 116 -21.23 8.28 -1.29
N GLY A 117 -20.58 8.15 -2.44
CA GLY A 117 -21.14 8.51 -3.74
C GLY A 117 -22.43 7.77 -4.06
N PHE A 118 -22.48 6.46 -3.79
CA PHE A 118 -23.69 5.66 -3.91
C PHE A 118 -24.80 6.16 -2.98
N ILE A 119 -24.51 6.37 -1.70
CA ILE A 119 -25.50 6.82 -0.71
C ILE A 119 -26.09 8.18 -1.09
N PHE A 120 -25.24 9.16 -1.42
CA PHE A 120 -25.71 10.49 -1.80
C PHE A 120 -26.41 10.52 -3.16
N CYS A 121 -26.02 9.64 -4.10
CA CYS A 121 -26.74 9.45 -5.35
C CYS A 121 -28.16 8.91 -5.09
N MET A 122 -28.29 7.89 -4.23
CA MET A 122 -29.60 7.34 -3.84
C MET A 122 -30.47 8.39 -3.12
N LEU A 123 -29.89 9.15 -2.18
CA LEU A 123 -30.60 10.25 -1.52
C LEU A 123 -31.03 11.34 -2.51
N GLY A 124 -30.16 11.69 -3.46
CA GLY A 124 -30.44 12.66 -4.51
C GLY A 124 -31.52 12.19 -5.48
N GLY A 125 -31.69 10.88 -5.69
CA GLY A 125 -32.79 10.33 -6.49
C GLY A 125 -34.11 10.18 -5.73
N ILE A 126 -34.06 9.80 -4.45
CA ILE A 126 -35.25 9.49 -3.65
C ILE A 126 -35.90 10.75 -3.07
N LEU A 127 -35.11 11.67 -2.49
CA LEU A 127 -35.64 12.84 -1.77
C LEU A 127 -36.48 13.76 -2.67
N PRO A 128 -36.09 14.05 -3.93
CA PRO A 128 -36.89 14.90 -4.79
C PRO A 128 -38.28 14.35 -5.06
N VAL A 129 -38.38 13.04 -5.32
CA VAL A 129 -39.64 12.34 -5.56
C VAL A 129 -40.51 12.35 -4.30
N LEU A 130 -39.91 12.09 -3.13
CA LEU A 130 -40.64 11.95 -1.87
C LEU A 130 -41.16 13.29 -1.32
N LEU A 131 -40.42 14.37 -1.56
CA LEU A 131 -40.77 15.72 -1.11
C LEU A 131 -41.46 16.56 -2.19
N ASN A 132 -41.65 16.02 -3.39
CA ASN A 132 -42.19 16.73 -4.56
C ASN A 132 -41.45 18.05 -4.86
N ILE A 133 -40.12 17.99 -4.82
CA ILE A 133 -39.23 19.13 -5.11
C ILE A 133 -38.54 18.91 -6.46
N ALA A 134 -38.01 19.97 -7.05
CA ALA A 134 -37.42 19.93 -8.38
C ALA A 134 -36.20 19.00 -8.48
N ASP A 135 -36.09 18.27 -9.59
CA ASP A 135 -35.04 17.26 -9.84
C ASP A 135 -33.61 17.82 -9.71
N PHE A 136 -33.41 19.10 -10.04
CA PHE A 136 -32.10 19.73 -9.91
C PHE A 136 -31.59 19.77 -8.46
N ILE A 137 -32.50 19.75 -7.47
CA ILE A 137 -32.14 19.70 -6.05
C ILE A 137 -31.48 18.36 -5.72
N GLY A 138 -31.89 17.27 -6.36
CA GLY A 138 -31.23 15.97 -6.26
C GLY A 138 -29.76 16.02 -6.68
N MET A 139 -29.46 16.71 -7.79
CA MET A 139 -28.07 16.93 -8.23
C MET A 139 -27.28 17.77 -7.23
N ILE A 140 -27.89 18.81 -6.66
CA ILE A 140 -27.25 19.63 -5.62
C ILE A 140 -26.93 18.78 -4.38
N ILE A 141 -27.85 17.94 -3.91
CA ILE A 141 -27.63 17.02 -2.79
C ILE A 141 -26.45 16.10 -3.09
N TRP A 142 -26.37 15.56 -4.30
CA TRP A 142 -25.28 14.66 -4.68
C TRP A 142 -23.91 15.37 -4.71
N ILE A 143 -23.85 16.59 -5.25
CA ILE A 143 -22.60 17.38 -5.30
C ILE A 143 -22.19 17.86 -3.90
N LEU A 144 -23.12 18.38 -3.10
CA LEU A 144 -22.83 18.81 -1.73
C LEU A 144 -22.45 17.64 -0.83
N GLY A 145 -23.00 16.45 -1.12
CA GLY A 145 -22.59 15.20 -0.49
C GLY A 145 -21.11 14.89 -0.68
N PHE A 146 -20.52 15.24 -1.82
CA PHE A 146 -19.08 15.08 -2.05
C PHE A 146 -18.27 15.97 -1.11
N VAL A 147 -18.70 17.22 -0.94
CA VAL A 147 -18.05 18.18 -0.04
C VAL A 147 -18.10 17.67 1.41
N ALA A 148 -19.28 17.22 1.85
CA ALA A 148 -19.44 16.62 3.19
C ALA A 148 -18.56 15.38 3.36
N ALA A 149 -18.55 14.48 2.38
CA ALA A 149 -17.73 13.28 2.40
C ALA A 149 -16.23 13.62 2.41
N TYR A 150 -15.82 14.66 1.69
CA TYR A 150 -14.44 15.14 1.64
C TYR A 150 -13.95 15.66 2.99
N PHE A 151 -14.73 16.55 3.64
CA PHE A 151 -14.37 17.06 4.95
C PHE A 151 -14.34 15.96 6.03
N PHE A 152 -15.28 15.01 5.95
CA PHE A 152 -15.29 13.88 6.87
C PHE A 152 -14.07 12.97 6.67
N ASP A 153 -13.64 12.73 5.42
CA ASP A 153 -12.45 11.93 5.13
C ASP A 153 -11.18 12.56 5.71
N GLU A 154 -10.97 13.85 5.42
CA GLU A 154 -9.81 14.64 5.88
C GLU A 154 -9.68 14.68 7.41
N ARG A 155 -10.80 14.90 8.10
CA ARG A 155 -10.79 15.10 9.56
C ARG A 155 -10.85 13.82 10.37
N PHE A 156 -11.65 12.84 9.96
CA PHE A 156 -11.97 11.69 10.81
C PHE A 156 -11.52 10.36 10.21
N ASN A 157 -11.90 10.09 8.97
CA ASN A 157 -11.67 8.78 8.37
C ASN A 157 -10.17 8.50 8.18
N ARG A 158 -9.40 9.50 7.71
CA ARG A 158 -7.95 9.40 7.54
C ARG A 158 -7.24 9.00 8.82
N GLN A 159 -7.46 9.76 9.90
CA GLN A 159 -6.78 9.55 11.17
C GLN A 159 -7.08 8.16 11.73
N ARG A 160 -8.34 7.71 11.60
CA ARG A 160 -8.76 6.36 12.01
C ARG A 160 -8.09 5.27 11.18
N ILE A 161 -8.01 5.41 9.86
CA ILE A 161 -7.39 4.40 8.98
C ILE A 161 -5.90 4.28 9.29
N ILE A 162 -5.19 5.40 9.43
CA ILE A 162 -3.76 5.40 9.79
C ILE A 162 -3.54 4.72 11.14
N GLY A 163 -4.36 5.04 12.15
CA GLY A 163 -4.28 4.40 13.47
C GLY A 163 -4.45 2.88 13.40
N ILE A 164 -5.42 2.38 12.62
CA ILE A 164 -5.64 0.93 12.43
C ILE A 164 -4.45 0.27 11.71
N LEU A 165 -3.87 0.93 10.71
CA LEU A 165 -2.74 0.38 9.96
C LEU A 165 -1.45 0.34 10.80
N LEU A 166 -1.23 1.34 11.65
CA LEU A 166 -0.09 1.35 12.59
C LEU A 166 -0.18 0.24 13.63
N GLN A 167 -1.37 -0.03 14.18
CA GLN A 167 -1.57 -1.11 15.15
C GLN A 167 -1.38 -2.51 14.58
N LYS A 168 -1.53 -2.69 13.26
CA LYS A 168 -1.44 -4.00 12.62
C LYS A 168 -0.01 -4.37 12.17
N ASN A 169 0.90 -3.40 12.19
CA ASN A 169 2.30 -3.56 11.81
C ASN A 169 3.27 -3.59 13.01
N ASN A 170 2.76 -3.42 14.24
CA ASN A 170 3.46 -3.68 15.50
C ASN A 170 3.03 -5.03 16.06
#